data_AF-A0A920NBZ8-F1
#
_entry.id   AF-A0A920NBZ8-F1
#
_cell.length_a   1.000
_cell.length_b   1.000
_cell.length_c   1.000
_cell.angle_alpha   90.00
_cell.angle_beta   90.00
_cell.angle_gamma   90.00
#
_symmetry.space_group_name_H-M   'P 1'
#
loop_
_entity.id
_entity.type
_entity.pdbx_description
1 polymer ?
#
loop_
_entity_poly.entity_id
_entity_poly.type
_entity_poly.pdbx_seq_one_letter_code
_entity_poly.pdbx_strand_id
1 'polypeptide(L)' 'MENGEKVEFLSIAIDMQGSEVVKPYLEKAKTTFTTVVDTENMFSREFGLKKNSERLFHRT' A
#
# COMPACT_ATOMS: atom_id res chain seq x y z
N MET A 1 24.51 14.03 -21.88
CA MET A 1 24.00 13.41 -20.65
C MET A 1 22.54 13.09 -20.92
N GLU A 2 22.21 11.86 -21.29
CA GLU A 2 20.81 11.47 -21.53
C GLU A 2 20.64 10.01 -21.10
N ASN A 3 20.63 9.78 -19.79
CA ASN A 3 20.06 8.58 -19.18
C ASN A 3 18.77 9.03 -18.50
N GLY A 4 17.71 9.23 -19.28
CA GLY A 4 16.37 9.36 -18.73
C GLY A 4 15.88 7.98 -18.31
N GLU A 5 16.34 7.49 -17.15
CA GLU A 5 15.88 6.22 -16.60
C GLU A 5 14.35 6.30 -16.45
N LYS A 6 13.62 5.44 -17.18
CA LYS A 6 12.17 5.30 -16.99
C LYS A 6 11.95 4.75 -15.59
N VAL A 7 11.62 5.63 -14.66
CA VAL A 7 11.27 5.25 -13.29
C VAL A 7 9.85 4.71 -13.28
N GLU A 8 9.68 3.44 -12.91
CA GLU A 8 8.39 2.81 -12.71
C GLU A 8 8.02 2.85 -11.22
N PHE A 9 6.84 3.36 -10.91
CA PHE A 9 6.33 3.43 -9.53
C PHE A 9 5.43 2.23 -9.25
N LEU A 10 5.72 1.53 -8.14
CA LEU A 10 4.91 0.44 -7.61
C LEU A 10 4.52 0.77 -6.17
N SER A 11 3.22 0.65 -5.87
CA SER A 11 2.69 0.79 -4.52
C SER A 11 2.31 -0.57 -3.96
N ILE A 12 2.61 -0.79 -2.67
CA ILE A 12 2.25 -2.02 -1.96
C ILE A 12 1.40 -1.63 -0.76
N ALA A 13 0.15 -2.09 -0.75
CA ALA A 13 -0.75 -1.96 0.38
C ALA A 13 -0.76 -3.27 1.17
N ILE A 14 -0.35 -3.23 2.43
CA ILE A 14 -0.31 -4.41 3.28
C ILE A 14 -1.58 -4.45 4.12
N ASP A 15 -2.55 -5.22 3.67
CA ASP A 15 -3.88 -5.29 4.27
C ASP A 15 -4.42 -6.72 4.23
N MET A 16 -4.61 -7.33 5.42
CA MET A 16 -5.11 -8.69 5.57
C MET A 16 -6.60 -8.84 5.26
N GLN A 17 -7.34 -7.73 5.11
CA GLN A 17 -8.76 -7.73 4.77
C GLN A 17 -9.02 -7.84 3.26
N GLY A 18 -7.97 -7.81 2.44
CA GLY A 18 -8.07 -8.00 1.00
C GLY A 18 -8.31 -6.72 0.21
N SER A 19 -8.25 -6.86 -1.12
CA SER A 19 -8.26 -5.71 -2.04
C SER A 19 -9.54 -4.88 -2.03
N GLU A 20 -10.67 -5.44 -1.59
CA GLU A 20 -11.97 -4.76 -1.55
C GLU A 20 -11.95 -3.54 -0.61
N VAL A 21 -11.19 -3.62 0.48
CA VAL A 21 -11.06 -2.51 1.44
C VAL A 21 -10.12 -1.42 0.91
N VAL A 22 -9.11 -1.80 0.10
CA VAL A 22 -8.09 -0.88 -0.41
C VAL A 22 -8.58 -0.07 -1.61
N LYS A 23 -9.38 -0.67 -2.50
CA LYS A 23 -9.92 -0.04 -3.72
C LYS A 23 -10.50 1.38 -3.53
N PRO A 24 -11.42 1.64 -2.58
CA PRO A 24 -12.02 2.97 -2.43
C PRO A 24 -10.99 4.05 -2.06
N TYR A 25 -9.91 3.70 -1.36
CA TYR A 25 -8.83 4.64 -1.04
C TYR A 25 -7.98 4.97 -2.27
N LEU A 26 -7.70 3.98 -3.12
CA LEU A 26 -6.98 4.17 -4.38
C LEU A 26 -7.77 5.02 -5.36
N GLU A 27 -9.08 4.77 -5.48
CA GLU A 27 -9.98 5.56 -6.32
C GLU A 27 -10.06 7.01 -5.83
N LYS A 28 -10.20 7.21 -4.51
CA LYS A 28 -10.20 8.56 -3.91
C LYS A 28 -8.86 9.28 -4.11
N ALA A 29 -7.75 8.56 -4.01
CA ALA A 29 -6.41 9.10 -4.24
C ALA A 29 -6.08 9.32 -5.73
N LYS A 30 -6.95 8.85 -6.65
CA LYS A 30 -6.73 8.89 -8.11
C LYS A 30 -5.36 8.32 -8.49
N THR A 31 -4.99 7.21 -7.87
CA THR A 31 -3.70 6.56 -8.10
C THR A 31 -3.55 6.15 -9.56
N THR A 32 -2.43 6.52 -10.18
CA THR A 32 -2.10 6.21 -11.59
C THR A 32 -1.06 5.10 -11.75
N PHE A 33 -0.44 4.69 -10.65
CA PHE A 33 0.55 3.63 -10.59
C PHE A 33 -0.05 2.32 -10.08
N THR A 34 0.59 1.20 -10.40
CA THR A 34 0.12 -0.12 -9.99
C THR A 34 0.19 -0.26 -8.46
N THR A 35 -0.90 -0.73 -7.85
CA THR A 35 -0.94 -1.06 -6.43
C THR A 35 -1.20 -2.55 -6.23
N VAL A 36 -0.30 -3.24 -5.53
CA VAL A 36 -0.45 -4.64 -5.12
C VAL A 36 -0.93 -4.68 -3.68
N VAL A 37 -1.91 -5.55 -3.38
CA VAL A 37 -2.41 -5.76 -2.02
C VAL A 37 -1.79 -7.05 -1.47
N ASP A 38 -0.93 -6.91 -0.46
CA ASP A 38 -0.34 -8.02 0.27
C ASP A 38 -1.25 -8.44 1.42
N THR A 39 -2.00 -9.52 1.19
CA THR A 39 -2.91 -10.09 2.20
C THR A 39 -2.21 -11.01 3.19
N GLU A 40 -1.02 -11.53 2.83
CA GLU A 40 -0.28 -12.51 3.63
C GLU A 40 0.79 -11.86 4.53
N ASN A 41 0.95 -10.54 4.41
CA ASN A 41 1.94 -9.77 5.14
C ASN A 41 3.38 -10.26 4.87
N MET A 42 3.61 -10.82 3.67
CA MET A 42 4.90 -11.32 3.22
C MET A 42 5.92 -10.19 3.11
N PHE A 43 5.53 -9.06 2.52
CA PHE A 43 6.43 -7.93 2.32
C PHE A 43 6.83 -7.29 3.66
N SER A 44 5.93 -7.23 4.64
CA SER A 44 6.32 -6.75 5.97
C SER A 44 7.35 -7.64 6.64
N ARG A 45 7.26 -8.97 6.45
CA ARG A 45 8.21 -9.91 7.04
C ARG A 45 9.58 -9.82 6.37
N GLU A 46 9.60 -9.71 5.05
CA GLU A 46 10.82 -9.68 4.25
C GLU A 46 11.57 -8.34 4.40
N PHE A 47 10.84 -7.22 4.45
CA PHE A 47 11.41 -5.88 4.57
C PHE A 47 11.43 -5.34 6.01
N GLY A 48 11.03 -6.15 7.00
CA GLY A 48 11.02 -5.76 8.41
C GLY A 48 10.06 -4.61 8.75
N LEU A 49 9.00 -4.42 7.94
CA LEU A 49 8.03 -3.35 8.16
C LEU A 49 7.20 -3.64 9.41
N LYS A 50 7.23 -2.72 10.36
CA LYS A 50 6.49 -2.83 11.62
C LYS A 50 5.08 -2.28 11.40
N LYS A 51 4.05 -3.09 11.65
CA LYS A 51 2.65 -2.65 11.60
C LYS A 51 2.41 -1.57 12.66
N ASN A 52 2.26 -0.32 12.23
CA ASN A 52 1.75 0.73 13.09
C ASN A 52 0.22 0.65 13.11
N SER A 53 -0.32 -0.07 14.08
CA SER A 53 -1.76 -0.10 14.34
C SER A 53 -2.13 1.17 15.12
N GLU A 54 -2.32 2.29 14.43
CA GLU A 54 -2.96 3.45 15.05
C GLU A 54 -4.43 3.12 15.29
N ARG A 55 -4.70 2.65 16.51
CA ARG A 55 -6.03 2.37 17.04
C ARG A 55 -6.73 3.72 17.27
N LEU A 56 -7.24 4.36 16.22
CA LEU A 56 -8.11 5.53 16.32
C LEU A 56 -9.46 5.13 16.95
N PHE A 57 -9.51 5.07 18.28
CA PHE A 57 -10.78 5.14 19.00
C PHE A 57 -11.25 6.59 18.96
N HIS A 58 -12.16 6.91 18.03
CA HIS A 58 -13.07 8.02 18.23
C HIS A 58 -14.03 7.60 19.36
N ARG A 59 -13.72 8.05 20.57
CA ARG A 59 -14.61 7.99 21.73
C ARG A 59 -15.63 9.11 21.56
N THR A 60 -16.85 8.74 21.17
CA THR A 60 -18.05 9.57 21.34
C THR A 60 -18.40 9.72 22.81
#